data_AF-A0A2V9XQY9-F1
#
_entry.id   AF-A0A2V9XQY9-F1
#
_cell.length_a   1.000
_cell.length_b   1.000
_cell.length_c   1.000
_cell.angle_alpha   90.00
_cell.angle_beta   90.00
_cell.angle_gamma   90.00
#
_symmetry.space_group_name_H-M   'P 1'
#
loop_
_entity.id
_entity.type
_entity.pdbx_description
1 polymer ?
#
loop_
_entity_poly.entity_id
_entity_poly.type
_entity_poly.pdbx_seq_one_letter_code
_entity_poly.pdbx_strand_id
1 'polypeptide(L)' 'MPITQTREVTAAARLENVRYAIRDLACIADEVAKQGHKILPLNIGDPINFDFQTPQHLIEAVYKAMRDG' A
#
# COMPACT_ATOMS: atom_id res chain seq x y z
N MET A 1 -18.70 37.08 5.04
CA MET A 1 -18.60 35.62 5.33
C MET A 1 -17.35 35.40 6.15
N PRO A 2 -17.40 34.72 7.30
CA PRO A 2 -16.19 34.55 8.10
C PRO A 2 -15.30 33.53 7.38
N ILE A 3 -14.06 33.96 7.14
CA ILE A 3 -12.96 33.13 6.68
C ILE A 3 -12.66 32.09 7.77
N THR A 4 -12.98 30.82 7.49
CA THR A 4 -12.59 29.70 8.33
C THR A 4 -11.07 29.72 8.49
N GLN A 5 -10.57 29.94 9.70
CA GLN A 5 -9.15 29.79 10.00
C GLN A 5 -8.74 28.34 9.74
N THR A 6 -7.90 28.11 8.75
CA THR A 6 -7.31 26.81 8.47
C THR A 6 -6.33 26.48 9.59
N ARG A 7 -6.66 25.49 10.43
CA ARG A 7 -5.71 24.92 11.40
C ARG A 7 -4.86 23.87 10.69
N GLU A 8 -3.55 23.95 10.90
CA GLU A 8 -2.61 22.94 10.45
C GLU A 8 -2.85 21.62 11.21
N VAL A 9 -2.93 20.52 10.46
CA VAL A 9 -3.09 19.18 11.01
C VAL A 9 -1.73 18.49 10.96
N THR A 10 -1.05 18.43 12.11
CA THR A 10 0.26 17.79 12.23
C THR A 10 0.13 16.30 12.49
N ALA A 11 1.15 15.53 12.09
CA ALA A 11 1.25 14.12 12.47
C ALA A 11 1.37 13.95 14.00
N ALA A 12 0.96 12.79 14.51
CA ALA A 12 1.12 12.47 15.93
C ALA A 12 2.60 12.25 16.27
N ALA A 13 3.07 12.82 17.38
CA ALA A 13 4.48 12.76 17.81
C ALA A 13 5.07 11.34 17.84
N ARG A 14 4.28 10.32 18.22
CA ARG A 14 4.74 8.92 18.25
C ARG A 14 5.18 8.37 16.89
N LEU A 15 4.79 9.00 15.78
CA LEU A 15 5.16 8.59 14.43
C LEU A 15 6.54 9.09 14.01
N GLU A 16 7.15 10.03 14.74
CA GLU A 16 8.44 10.65 14.37
C GLU A 16 9.55 9.63 14.09
N ASN A 17 9.55 8.51 14.82
CA ASN A 17 10.58 7.46 14.72
C ASN A 17 10.09 6.15 14.08
N VAL A 18 8.86 6.11 13.57
CA VAL A 18 8.37 4.91 12.87
C VAL A 18 9.04 4.84 11.50
N ARG A 19 9.78 3.75 11.24
CA ARG A 19 10.51 3.50 9.99
C ARG A 19 10.24 2.09 9.50
N TYR A 20 10.22 1.91 8.18
CA TYR A 20 10.02 0.59 7.56
C TYR A 20 10.95 0.43 6.35
N ALA A 21 12.20 0.04 6.65
CA ALA A 21 13.31 -0.02 5.69
C ALA A 21 13.01 -0.81 4.40
N ILE A 22 12.14 -1.83 4.47
CA ILE A 22 11.76 -2.66 3.33
C ILE A 22 11.08 -1.84 2.21
N ARG A 23 10.35 -0.77 2.55
CA ARG A 23 9.66 0.10 1.56
C ARG A 23 10.44 1.35 1.19
N ASP A 24 11.52 1.68 1.90
CA ASP A 24 12.29 2.90 1.62
C ASP A 24 12.91 2.87 0.20
N LEU A 25 13.23 1.69 -0.32
CA LEU A 25 13.76 1.53 -1.68
C LEU A 25 12.70 1.56 -2.79
N ALA A 26 11.41 1.49 -2.45
CA ALA A 26 10.35 1.43 -3.47
C ALA A 26 10.34 2.70 -4.35
N CYS A 27 10.50 3.87 -3.73
CA CYS A 27 10.54 5.14 -4.46
C CYS A 27 11.74 5.21 -5.43
N ILE A 28 12.91 4.73 -5.01
CA ILE A 28 14.11 4.70 -5.86
C ILE A 28 13.92 3.72 -7.02
N ALA A 29 13.34 2.54 -6.75
CA ALA A 29 13.04 1.56 -7.80
C ALA A 29 12.09 2.13 -8.86
N ASP A 30 11.09 2.92 -8.46
CA ASP A 30 10.17 3.60 -9.38
C ASP A 30 10.87 4.64 -10.25
N GLU A 31 11.82 5.41 -9.69
CA GLU A 31 12.64 6.37 -10.44
C GLU A 31 13.52 5.68 -11.48
N VAL A 32 14.16 4.58 -11.10
CA VAL A 32 15.01 3.79 -12.00
C VAL A 32 14.17 3.12 -13.10
N ALA A 33 12.97 2.63 -12.77
CA ALA A 33 12.04 2.09 -13.76
C ALA A 33 11.61 3.15 -14.79
N LYS A 34 11.34 4.40 -14.37
CA LYS A 34 11.00 5.52 -15.27
C LYS A 34 12.12 5.88 -16.24
N GLN A 35 13.38 5.60 -15.90
CA GLN A 35 14.53 5.77 -16.79
C GLN A 35 14.63 4.68 -17.86
N GLY A 36 13.70 3.71 -17.85
CA GLY A 36 13.64 2.62 -18.84
C GLY A 36 14.36 1.35 -18.41
N HIS A 37 14.88 1.28 -17.18
CA HIS A 37 15.53 0.09 -16.66
C HIS A 37 14.49 -0.96 -16.25
N LYS A 38 14.78 -2.22 -16.58
CA LYS A 38 13.98 -3.35 -16.10
C LYS A 38 14.35 -3.67 -14.65
N ILE A 39 13.38 -3.57 -13.75
CA ILE A 39 13.51 -3.96 -12.35
C ILE A 39 12.78 -5.29 -12.13
N LEU A 40 13.39 -6.19 -11.37
CA LEU A 40 12.74 -7.42 -10.88
C LEU A 40 12.34 -7.21 -9.42
N PRO A 41 11.03 -7.15 -9.10
CA PRO A 41 10.56 -6.89 -7.75
C PRO A 41 10.64 -8.16 -6.90
N LEU A 42 11.77 -8.36 -6.23
CA LEU A 42 12.02 -9.48 -5.30
C LEU A 42 11.98 -9.06 -3.82
N ASN A 43 11.51 -7.83 -3.57
CA ASN A 43 11.46 -7.21 -2.25
C ASN A 43 10.05 -7.22 -1.61
N ILE A 44 9.01 -7.59 -2.36
CA ILE A 44 7.61 -7.61 -1.89
C ILE A 44 7.11 -9.05 -1.86
N GLY A 45 6.68 -9.50 -0.68
CA GLY A 45 6.11 -10.83 -0.46
C GLY A 45 4.60 -10.91 -0.66
N ASP A 46 4.04 -10.11 -1.56
CA ASP A 46 2.60 -10.15 -1.88
C ASP A 46 2.38 -11.15 -3.03
N PRO A 47 1.83 -12.34 -2.73
CA PRO A 47 1.76 -13.42 -3.69
C PRO A 47 0.76 -13.13 -4.83
N ILE A 48 -0.20 -12.22 -4.62
CA ILE A 48 -1.22 -11.86 -5.61
C ILE A 48 -0.61 -11.08 -6.79
N ASN A 49 0.50 -10.38 -6.56
CA ASN A 49 1.24 -9.70 -7.64
C ASN A 49 1.98 -10.66 -8.57
N PHE A 50 2.01 -11.95 -8.24
CA PHE A 50 2.69 -13.00 -8.98
C PHE A 50 1.69 -14.05 -9.47
N ASP A 51 1.95 -15.32 -9.22
CA ASP A 51 1.24 -16.47 -9.77
C ASP A 51 0.23 -17.10 -8.80
N PHE A 52 -0.02 -16.47 -7.64
CA PHE A 52 -0.98 -16.96 -6.67
C PHE A 52 -2.32 -16.25 -6.80
N GLN A 53 -3.39 -17.03 -6.62
CA GLN A 53 -4.76 -16.53 -6.61
C GLN A 53 -5.43 -16.88 -5.28
N THR A 54 -6.34 -16.02 -4.83
CA THR A 54 -7.14 -16.32 -3.63
C THR A 54 -8.03 -17.53 -3.93
N PRO A 55 -8.04 -18.59 -3.09
CA PRO A 55 -8.88 -19.75 -3.29
C PRO A 55 -10.37 -19.42 -3.43
N GLN A 56 -11.02 -20.06 -4.40
CA GLN A 56 -12.41 -19.78 -4.79
C GLN A 56 -13.39 -19.85 -3.61
N HIS A 57 -13.27 -20.87 -2.76
CA HIS A 57 -14.15 -21.06 -1.61
C HIS A 57 -14.04 -19.92 -0.56
N LEU A 58 -12.89 -19.25 -0.46
CA LEU A 58 -12.73 -18.08 0.42
C LEU A 58 -13.42 -16.85 -0.17
N ILE A 59 -13.29 -16.65 -1.49
CA ILE A 59 -13.98 -15.57 -2.21
C ILE A 59 -15.49 -15.72 -2.05
N GLU A 60 -16.01 -16.93 -2.26
CA GLU A 60 -17.44 -17.23 -2.15
C GLU A 60 -17.98 -16.99 -0.74
N ALA A 61 -17.24 -17.41 0.29
CA ALA A 61 -17.62 -17.18 1.69
C ALA A 61 -17.70 -15.69 2.03
N VAL A 62 -16.69 -14.90 1.64
CA VAL A 62 -16.65 -13.45 1.86
C VAL A 62 -17.76 -12.74 1.08
N TYR A 63 -17.94 -13.11 -0.19
CA TYR A 63 -18.98 -12.52 -1.05
C TYR A 63 -20.39 -12.79 -0.51
N LYS A 64 -20.64 -14.02 -0.04
CA LYS A 64 -21.90 -14.37 0.62
C LYS A 64 -22.14 -13.50 1.86
N ALA A 65 -21.13 -13.39 2.73
CA ALA A 65 -21.24 -12.59 3.95
C ALA A 65 -21.52 -11.10 3.66
N MET A 66 -20.97 -10.54 2.58
CA MET A 66 -21.24 -9.15 2.17
C MET A 66 -22.66 -8.94 1.64
N ARG A 67 -23.25 -9.94 0.99
CA ARG A 67 -24.61 -9.84 0.43
C ARG A 67 -25.71 -10.14 1.45
N ASP A 68 -25.49 -11.16 2.27
CA ASP A 68 -26.49 -11.73 3.18
C ASP A 68 -26.42 -11.10 4.59
N GLY A 69 -25.49 -10.15 4.79
CA GLY A 69 -25.20 -9.49 6.07
C GLY A 69 -26.39 -8.82 6.73
#